data_AF-L1QPJ8-F1
#
_entry.id   AF-L1QPJ8-F1
#
_cell.length_a   1.000
_cell.length_b   1.000
_cell.length_c   1.000
_cell.angle_alpha   90.00
_cell.angle_beta   90.00
_cell.angle_gamma   90.00
#
_symmetry.space_group_name_H-M   'P 1'
#
loop_
_entity.id
_entity.type
_entity.pdbx_description
1 polymer ?
#
loop_
_entity_poly.entity_id
_entity_poly.type
_entity_poly.pdbx_seq_one_letter_code
_entity_poly.pdbx_strand_id
1 'polypeptide(L)'
;MRQDIDIVLKAFDVFVFPSLYEGLGIAVIEAEASGLKCVVSDNVPKAVDLTGNVRFLSLNDDMNKWYDELINNKDLKDIKNSLSSYDIDVVVDELCNIYSSK
;
A
#
# COMPACT_ATOMS: atom_id res chain seq x y z
N MET A 1 15.85 2.97 11.43
CA MET A 1 15.03 2.21 10.46
C MET A 1 15.40 0.74 10.59
N ARG A 2 14.43 -0.17 10.58
CA ARG A 2 14.69 -1.62 10.66
C ARG A 2 15.15 -2.13 9.30
N GLN A 3 16.24 -2.90 9.26
CA GLN A 3 16.82 -3.43 8.02
C GLN A 3 16.23 -4.78 7.62
N ASP A 4 15.44 -5.40 8.51
CA ASP A 4 14.87 -6.74 8.37
C ASP A 4 13.37 -6.71 8.02
N ILE A 5 12.81 -5.53 7.73
CA ILE A 5 11.37 -5.37 7.54
C ILE A 5 10.86 -6.12 6.30
N ASP A 6 11.65 -6.18 5.23
CA ASP A 6 11.30 -6.89 4.00
C ASP A 6 11.25 -8.41 4.22
N ILE A 7 12.16 -8.95 5.04
CA ILE A 7 12.19 -10.37 5.41
C ILE A 7 10.96 -10.70 6.26
N VAL A 8 10.66 -9.85 7.25
CA VAL A 8 9.50 -10.06 8.12
C VAL A 8 8.19 -9.96 7.34
N LEU A 9 8.05 -8.98 6.44
CA LEU A 9 6.84 -8.82 5.65
C LEU A 9 6.61 -9.99 4.69
N LYS A 10 7.66 -10.51 4.05
CA LYS A 10 7.55 -11.71 3.19
C LYS A 10 7.11 -12.97 3.91
N ALA A 11 7.15 -13.01 5.25
CA ALA A 11 6.68 -14.14 6.04
C ALA A 11 5.17 -14.13 6.33
N PHE A 12 4.46 -13.04 5.98
CA PHE A 12 3.02 -12.93 6.15
C PHE A 12 2.26 -13.27 4.86
N ASP A 13 0.97 -13.62 4.99
CA ASP A 13 0.06 -13.82 3.86
C ASP A 13 -0.72 -12.54 3.50
N VAL A 14 -0.99 -11.69 4.50
CA VAL A 14 -1.82 -10.48 4.36
C VAL A 14 -1.35 -9.39 5.32
N PHE A 15 -1.42 -8.13 4.86
CA PHE A 15 -1.17 -6.94 5.66
C PHE A 15 -2.50 -6.20 5.92
N VAL A 16 -2.77 -5.86 7.18
CA VAL A 16 -4.02 -5.19 7.59
C VAL A 16 -3.71 -3.83 8.20
N PHE A 17 -4.36 -2.77 7.72
CA PHE A 17 -4.06 -1.40 8.13
C PHE A 17 -5.34 -0.56 8.37
N PRO A 18 -6.02 -0.74 9.52
CA PRO A 18 -7.26 -0.05 9.85
C PRO A 18 -6.99 1.36 10.41
N SER A 19 -6.23 2.18 9.69
CA SER A 19 -5.83 3.52 10.16
C SER A 19 -6.99 4.53 10.11
N LEU A 20 -7.03 5.42 11.10
CA LEU A 20 -7.98 6.52 11.16
C LEU A 20 -7.58 7.67 10.22
N TYR A 21 -6.28 7.96 10.13
CA TYR A 21 -5.74 9.06 9.33
C TYR A 21 -4.31 8.74 8.90
N GLU A 22 -4.01 8.97 7.63
CA GLU A 22 -2.66 8.79 7.07
C GLU A 22 -2.28 9.97 6.18
N GLY A 23 -1.02 10.38 6.26
CA GLY A 23 -0.46 11.35 5.31
C GLY A 23 -0.15 10.67 3.98
N LEU A 24 0.75 9.69 4.02
CA LEU A 24 1.18 8.95 2.82
C LEU A 24 0.82 7.46 2.90
N GLY A 25 0.87 6.83 4.07
CA GLY A 25 0.66 5.39 4.21
C GLY A 25 1.86 4.54 3.76
N ILE A 26 3.10 4.97 4.07
CA ILE A 26 4.34 4.28 3.63
C ILE A 26 4.42 2.80 4.01
N ALA A 27 3.84 2.42 5.15
CA ALA A 27 3.78 1.03 5.60
C ALA A 27 3.00 0.13 4.62
N VAL A 28 1.98 0.68 3.94
CA VAL A 28 1.22 -0.04 2.90
C VAL A 28 2.10 -0.26 1.67
N ILE A 29 2.86 0.76 1.26
CA ILE A 29 3.80 0.67 0.14
C ILE A 29 4.89 -0.37 0.40
N GLU A 30 5.43 -0.44 1.63
CA GLU A 30 6.40 -1.46 2.04
C GLU A 30 5.81 -2.89 2.00
N ALA A 31 4.57 -3.05 2.43
CA ALA A 31 3.84 -4.32 2.37
C ALA A 31 3.59 -4.76 0.92
N GLU A 32 3.17 -3.83 0.05
CA GLU A 32 3.02 -4.09 -1.39
C GLU A 32 4.33 -4.46 -2.07
N ALA A 33 5.43 -3.78 -1.74
CA ALA A 33 6.77 -4.12 -2.23
C ALA A 33 7.22 -5.53 -1.81
N SER A 34 6.67 -6.03 -0.70
CA SER A 34 6.89 -7.41 -0.23
C SER A 34 5.93 -8.42 -0.89
N GLY A 35 5.00 -7.95 -1.73
CA GLY A 35 4.04 -8.78 -2.45
C GLY A 35 2.80 -9.16 -1.66
N LEU A 36 2.53 -8.47 -0.56
CA LEU A 36 1.40 -8.78 0.30
C LEU A 36 0.10 -8.23 -0.29
N LYS A 37 -0.97 -9.03 -0.11
CA LYS A 37 -2.32 -8.49 -0.14
C LYS A 37 -2.47 -7.45 0.97
N CYS A 38 -2.94 -6.27 0.65
CA CYS A 38 -3.15 -5.21 1.64
C CYS A 38 -4.65 -4.93 1.81
N VAL A 39 -5.17 -5.06 3.02
CA VAL A 39 -6.53 -4.66 3.39
C VAL A 39 -6.45 -3.47 4.32
N VAL A 40 -6.87 -2.31 3.84
CA VAL A 40 -6.63 -1.03 4.49
C VAL A 40 -7.91 -0.23 4.66
N SER A 41 -7.90 0.70 5.60
CA SER A 41 -8.98 1.67 5.77
C SER A 41 -9.14 2.57 4.53
N ASP A 42 -10.36 2.95 4.21
CA ASP A 42 -10.68 3.92 3.15
C ASP A 42 -10.19 5.34 3.45
N ASN A 43 -9.77 5.62 4.69
CA ASN A 43 -9.07 6.84 5.08
C ASN A 43 -7.60 6.89 4.64
N VAL A 44 -7.04 5.77 4.16
CA VAL A 44 -5.69 5.74 3.60
C VAL A 44 -5.70 6.33 2.18
N PRO A 45 -4.73 7.19 1.80
CA PRO A 45 -4.67 7.77 0.47
C PRO A 45 -4.70 6.71 -0.63
N LYS A 46 -5.51 6.91 -1.68
CA LYS A 46 -5.60 5.96 -2.80
C LYS A 46 -4.30 5.81 -3.59
N ALA A 47 -3.42 6.81 -3.51
CA ALA A 47 -2.12 6.82 -4.17
C ALA A 47 -1.19 5.69 -3.68
N VAL A 48 -1.48 5.08 -2.52
CA VAL A 48 -0.71 3.92 -2.06
C VAL A 48 -0.90 2.70 -2.94
N ASP A 49 -2.06 2.54 -3.60
CA ASP A 49 -2.35 1.34 -4.41
C ASP A 49 -1.54 1.34 -5.71
N LEU A 50 -0.31 0.83 -5.61
CA LEU A 50 0.64 0.76 -6.70
C LEU A 50 0.48 -0.55 -7.47
N THR A 51 0.27 -1.65 -6.76
CA THR A 51 0.23 -3.00 -7.34
C THR A 51 -1.15 -3.40 -7.84
N GLY A 52 -2.22 -2.69 -7.41
CA GLY A 52 -3.60 -3.13 -7.59
C GLY A 52 -4.02 -4.24 -6.63
N ASN A 53 -3.18 -4.57 -5.64
CA ASN A 53 -3.42 -5.58 -4.61
C ASN A 53 -3.93 -4.98 -3.30
N VAL A 54 -4.22 -3.68 -3.27
CA VAL A 54 -4.85 -3.02 -2.11
C VAL A 54 -6.37 -3.16 -2.17
N ARG A 55 -6.98 -3.34 -1.00
CA ARG A 55 -8.42 -3.35 -0.78
C ARG A 55 -8.74 -2.32 0.29
N PHE A 56 -9.61 -1.39 -0.06
CA PHE A 56 -10.02 -0.33 0.85
C PHE A 56 -11.39 -0.66 1.44
N LEU A 57 -11.49 -0.65 2.76
CA LEU A 57 -12.71 -0.89 3.51
C LEU A 57 -12.98 0.27 4.46
N SER A 58 -14.26 0.58 4.69
CA SER A 58 -14.61 1.59 5.67
C SER A 58 -14.40 1.07 7.08
N LEU A 59 -13.92 1.92 7.98
CA LEU A 59 -13.88 1.59 9.41
C LEU A 59 -15.28 1.40 10.03
N ASN A 60 -16.33 1.88 9.33
CA ASN A 60 -17.72 1.66 9.70
C ASN A 60 -18.34 0.42 9.03
N ASP A 61 -17.58 -0.30 8.19
CA ASP A 61 -18.06 -1.56 7.62
C ASP A 61 -18.19 -2.64 8.72
N ASP A 62 -19.09 -3.59 8.48
CA ASP A 62 -19.25 -4.74 9.36
C ASP A 62 -17.95 -5.57 9.44
N MET A 63 -17.67 -6.12 10.62
CA MET A 63 -16.47 -6.92 10.86
C MET A 63 -16.37 -8.14 9.94
N ASN A 64 -17.52 -8.72 9.54
CA ASN A 64 -17.51 -9.85 8.61
C ASN A 64 -17.00 -9.43 7.23
N LYS A 65 -17.22 -8.19 6.79
CA LYS A 65 -16.69 -7.69 5.52
C LYS A 65 -15.16 -7.61 5.53
N TRP A 66 -14.60 -7.18 6.67
CA TRP A 66 -13.14 -7.22 6.88
C TRP A 66 -12.64 -8.65 6.87
N TYR A 67 -13.27 -9.54 7.64
CA TYR A 67 -12.92 -10.96 7.70
C TYR A 67 -12.93 -11.61 6.31
N ASP A 68 -14.02 -11.43 5.55
CA ASP A 68 -14.20 -11.99 4.21
C ASP A 68 -13.10 -11.52 3.26
N GLU A 69 -12.73 -10.24 3.30
CA GLU A 69 -11.66 -9.72 2.46
C GLU A 69 -10.29 -10.26 2.92
N LEU A 70 -10.06 -10.48 4.21
CA LEU A 70 -8.78 -11.03 4.70
C LEU A 70 -8.55 -12.48 4.26
N ILE A 71 -9.59 -13.32 4.28
CA ILE A 71 -9.47 -14.74 3.90
C ILE A 71 -9.49 -14.97 2.38
N ASN A 72 -9.91 -13.96 1.61
CA ASN A 72 -10.09 -14.10 0.17
C ASN A 72 -8.75 -14.07 -0.59
N ASN A 73 -8.17 -15.24 -0.82
CA ASN A 73 -6.92 -15.40 -1.58
C ASN A 73 -7.15 -15.44 -3.11
N LYS A 74 -7.71 -14.36 -3.67
CA LYS A 74 -7.68 -14.17 -5.13
C LYS A 74 -6.23 -13.99 -5.58
N ASP A 75 -5.91 -14.50 -6.78
CA ASP A 75 -4.59 -14.39 -7.40
C ASP A 75 -4.11 -12.93 -7.36
N LEU A 76 -3.01 -12.71 -6.63
CA LEU A 76 -2.38 -11.40 -6.54
C LEU A 76 -1.74 -11.07 -7.88
N LYS A 77 -1.85 -9.81 -8.29
CA LYS A 77 -1.17 -9.35 -9.50
C LYS A 77 0.33 -9.41 -9.27
N ASP A 78 1.03 -9.91 -10.28
CA ASP A 78 2.48 -9.98 -10.30
C ASP A 78 3.06 -8.56 -10.16
N ILE A 79 3.95 -8.35 -9.20
CA ILE A 79 4.41 -7.01 -8.74
C ILE A 79 5.39 -6.35 -9.73
N LYS A 80 5.71 -7.04 -10.82
CA LYS A 80 6.74 -6.61 -11.78
C LYS A 80 6.37 -5.27 -12.40
N ASN A 81 7.10 -4.23 -12.02
CA ASN A 81 7.12 -2.85 -12.55
C ASN A 81 6.16 -1.82 -11.93
N SER A 82 5.50 -2.08 -10.81
CA SER A 82 4.48 -1.13 -10.29
C SER A 82 4.98 -0.08 -9.29
N LEU A 83 6.22 -0.20 -8.78
CA LEU A 83 6.74 0.64 -7.68
C LEU A 83 7.62 1.82 -8.14
N SER A 84 7.94 1.93 -9.42
CA SER A 84 8.86 2.95 -9.92
C SER A 84 8.34 4.38 -9.80
N SER A 85 7.02 4.57 -9.65
CA SER A 85 6.42 5.90 -9.46
C SER A 85 6.77 6.55 -8.12
N TYR A 86 7.19 5.76 -7.14
CA TYR A 86 7.60 6.24 -5.82
C TYR A 86 9.13 6.24 -5.64
N ASP A 87 9.88 6.11 -6.74
CA ASP A 87 11.32 6.33 -6.73
C ASP A 87 11.62 7.79 -6.36
N ILE A 88 12.60 8.00 -5.49
CA ILE A 88 12.96 9.34 -5.01
C ILE A 88 13.38 10.26 -6.15
N ASP A 89 14.05 9.71 -7.17
CA ASP A 89 14.52 10.50 -8.31
C ASP A 89 13.33 10.99 -9.16
N VAL A 90 12.29 10.15 -9.32
CA VAL A 90 11.05 10.51 -10.01
C VAL A 90 10.29 11.60 -9.25
N VAL A 91 10.16 11.46 -7.93
CA VAL A 91 9.46 12.44 -7.09
C VAL A 91 10.20 13.79 -7.08
N VAL A 92 11.54 13.76 -7.08
CA VAL A 92 12.35 14.99 -7.18
C VAL A 92 12.11 15.70 -8.51
N ASP A 93 12.10 14.96 -9.63
CA ASP A 93 11.84 15.54 -10.95
C ASP A 93 10.43 16.16 -11.04
N GLU A 94 9.41 15.50 -10.49
CA GLU A 94 8.05 16.04 -10.42
C GLU A 94 7.98 17.35 -9.63
N LEU A 95 8.62 17.39 -8.45
CA LEU A 95 8.67 18.60 -7.64
C LEU A 95 9.39 19.73 -8.40
N CYS A 96 10.55 19.45 -9.01
CA CYS A 96 11.27 20.43 -9.81
C CYS A 96 10.42 21.01 -10.93
N ASN A 97 9.60 20.20 -11.61
CA ASN A 97 8.69 20.66 -12.65
C ASN A 97 7.59 21.58 -12.11
N ILE A 98 7.02 21.26 -10.94
CA ILE A 98 5.99 22.09 -10.28
C ILE A 98 6.56 23.46 -9.89
N TYR A 99 7.76 23.51 -9.33
CA TYR A 99 8.40 24.76 -8.90
C TYR A 99 8.96 25.58 -10.07
N SER A 100 9.32 24.94 -11.19
CA SER A 100 9.82 25.63 -12.40
C SER A 100 8.72 26.13 -13.33
N SER A 101 7.48 25.66 -13.13
CA SER A 101 6.29 26.12 -13.87
C SER A 101 5.64 27.39 -13.27
N LYS A 102 6.38 28.11 -12.41
CA LYS A 102 6.03 29.43 -11.87
C LYS A 102 7.14 30.42 -12.22
#